data_AF-Q0W711-F1
#
_entry.id   AF-Q0W711-F1
#
_cell.length_a   1.000
_cell.length_b   1.000
_cell.length_c   1.000
_cell.angle_alpha   90.00
_cell.angle_beta   90.00
_cell.angle_gamma   90.00
#
_symmetry.space_group_name_H-M   'P 1'
#
loop_
_entity.id
_entity.type
_entity.pdbx_description
1 polymer ?
#
loop_
_entity_poly.entity_id
_entity_poly.type
_entity_poly.pdbx_seq_one_letter_code
_entity_poly.pdbx_strand_id
1 'polypeptide(L)'
;MYFFMRLGMVDLSFISQIFRCGTCIIIPVLFIMLIITLIQPKYGTFFLKDVDNKLRKRNGVLIWTGAIILFSIINGFSIGTSGMGDSSASPVFLGIVDAIVYLIISLFLIGFILVVYVIGVFVFKMLTSKPINNSVVIEKANAKSDAKPINQPKKPVYNVNNLLRQLIYGEQQAKVNAAYLLKDVNQPLLQNILHACVVEYNKYQNSINNYNNQIRLSPYGSASWVIGYEIGQSISNNAMKSAILNNERRWKSALNGAQIYIYHSCESVDAGLLELTNLMYTGSAEIVEQGQYVVKSWGVSLVEPLIKQYDNPHAEIRYGTILLLAALDDIRSYDPIRRGLQDSSQNVRDISAIVIKQLNIPLNQPIQKEVIKEIVKIPCKYCGTYIENTATFCPSCGAPLGK
;
A
#
# COMPACT_ATOMS: atom_id res chain seq x y z
N MET A 1 41.52 6.30 14.17
CA MET A 1 42.53 6.05 13.11
C MET A 1 43.95 6.36 13.60
N TYR A 2 44.22 7.56 14.13
CA TYR A 2 45.54 7.93 14.69
C TYR A 2 46.01 7.05 15.87
N PHE A 3 45.08 6.53 16.68
CA PHE A 3 45.39 5.62 17.80
C PHE A 3 45.82 4.21 17.36
N PHE A 4 45.33 3.73 16.22
CA PHE A 4 45.65 2.39 15.70
C PHE A 4 46.96 2.35 14.90
N MET A 5 47.37 3.47 14.30
CA MET A 5 48.69 3.58 13.65
C MET A 5 49.86 3.54 14.64
N ARG A 6 49.64 3.88 15.92
CA ARG A 6 50.70 3.93 16.93
C ARG A 6 51.03 2.56 17.56
N LEU A 7 50.20 1.54 17.33
CA LEU A 7 50.38 0.19 17.87
C LEU A 7 50.99 -0.81 16.86
N GLY A 8 51.36 -0.38 15.66
CA GLY A 8 52.08 -1.23 14.68
C GLY A 8 51.29 -2.43 14.13
N MET A 9 49.95 -2.46 14.31
CA MET A 9 49.13 -3.63 14.01
C MET A 9 48.35 -3.57 12.69
N VAL A 10 48.68 -2.67 11.76
CA VAL A 10 47.96 -2.63 10.46
C VAL A 10 48.94 -2.43 9.32
N ASP A 11 49.05 -3.47 8.48
CA ASP A 11 49.75 -3.43 7.20
C ASP A 11 48.96 -2.61 6.18
N LEU A 12 49.64 -1.71 5.45
CA LEU A 12 49.02 -0.84 4.44
C LEU A 12 48.37 -1.64 3.29
N SER A 13 48.81 -2.87 3.08
CA SER A 13 48.21 -3.82 2.13
C SER A 13 46.75 -4.17 2.50
N PHE A 14 46.42 -4.23 3.80
CA PHE A 14 45.09 -4.55 4.31
C PHE A 14 44.10 -3.40 4.11
N ILE A 15 44.57 -2.15 4.26
CA ILE A 15 43.75 -0.96 4.00
C ILE A 15 43.40 -0.86 2.51
N SER A 16 44.34 -1.19 1.62
CA SER A 16 44.11 -1.22 0.16
C SER A 16 43.04 -2.25 -0.26
N GLN A 17 42.97 -3.41 0.40
CA GLN A 17 41.93 -4.40 0.15
C GLN A 17 40.54 -3.96 0.64
N ILE A 18 40.45 -3.25 1.77
CA ILE A 18 39.18 -2.69 2.27
C ILE A 18 38.63 -1.64 1.29
N PHE A 19 39.49 -0.82 0.66
CA PHE A 19 39.05 0.19 -0.32
C PHE A 19 38.61 -0.40 -1.68
N ARG A 20 39.00 -1.63 -2.01
CA ARG A 20 38.50 -2.33 -3.22
C ARG A 20 37.10 -2.93 -3.04
N CYS A 21 36.64 -3.09 -1.80
CA CYS A 21 35.31 -3.59 -1.49
C CYS A 21 34.35 -2.40 -1.36
N GLY A 22 33.72 -1.99 -2.47
CA GLY A 22 32.83 -0.81 -2.53
C GLY A 22 31.66 -0.85 -1.53
N THR A 23 31.34 -2.01 -0.97
CA THR A 23 30.34 -2.22 0.09
C THR A 23 30.73 -1.57 1.42
N CYS A 24 32.03 -1.42 1.72
CA CYS A 24 32.51 -0.87 3.00
C CYS A 24 32.28 0.65 3.14
N ILE A 25 32.09 1.38 2.04
CA ILE A 25 31.82 2.84 2.04
C ILE A 25 30.31 3.13 1.98
N ILE A 26 29.54 2.26 1.32
CA ILE A 26 28.09 2.45 1.14
C ILE A 26 27.35 2.32 2.48
N ILE A 27 27.76 1.37 3.33
CA ILE A 27 27.09 1.11 4.62
C ILE A 27 27.20 2.32 5.57
N PRO A 28 28.39 2.94 5.80
CA PRO A 28 28.50 4.17 6.59
C PRO A 28 27.70 5.35 6.03
N VAL A 29 27.64 5.51 4.70
CA VAL A 29 26.92 6.62 4.06
C VAL A 29 25.41 6.48 4.21
N LEU A 30 24.87 5.27 3.98
CA LEU A 30 23.45 4.99 4.23
C LEU A 30 23.10 5.10 5.72
N PHE A 31 24.04 4.76 6.61
CA PHE A 31 23.88 4.91 8.06
C PHE A 31 23.85 6.38 8.50
N ILE A 32 24.72 7.24 7.95
CA ILE A 32 24.70 8.69 8.20
C ILE A 32 23.37 9.30 7.70
N MET A 33 22.89 8.88 6.52
CA MET A 33 21.59 9.32 6.00
C MET A 33 20.42 8.90 6.91
N LEU A 34 20.45 7.68 7.46
CA LEU A 34 19.45 7.20 8.41
C LEU A 34 19.47 8.00 9.73
N ILE A 35 20.66 8.27 10.26
CA ILE A 35 20.83 9.08 11.48
C ILE A 35 20.33 10.51 11.26
N ILE A 36 20.63 11.14 10.12
CA ILE A 36 20.13 12.48 9.78
C ILE A 36 18.59 12.49 9.71
N THR A 37 17.99 11.44 9.17
CA THR A 37 16.53 11.29 9.08
C THR A 37 15.87 11.11 10.45
N LEU A 38 16.54 10.41 11.37
CA LEU A 38 16.03 10.17 12.72
C LEU A 38 16.29 11.34 13.69
N ILE A 39 17.33 12.14 13.47
CA ILE A 39 17.74 13.23 14.37
C ILE A 39 16.99 14.54 14.10
N GLN A 40 16.37 14.76 12.94
CA GLN A 40 15.60 15.98 12.66
C GLN A 40 14.22 15.95 13.37
N PRO A 41 14.03 16.59 14.55
CA PRO A 41 12.78 16.47 15.31
C PRO A 41 11.90 17.71 15.13
N LYS A 42 12.14 18.55 14.11
CA LYS A 42 11.61 19.92 14.09
C LYS A 42 10.37 20.18 13.26
N TYR A 43 9.79 19.18 12.58
CA TYR A 43 8.51 19.37 11.91
C TYR A 43 7.65 18.11 12.03
N GLY A 44 6.95 17.95 13.15
CA GLY A 44 6.03 16.84 13.31
C GLY A 44 5.47 16.64 14.70
N THR A 45 5.10 17.70 15.41
CA THR A 45 4.39 17.60 16.69
C THR A 45 3.02 18.23 16.61
N PHE A 46 2.14 17.68 15.78
CA PHE A 46 0.69 17.70 15.99
C PHE A 46 0.11 16.52 15.20
N PHE A 47 -0.79 15.76 15.82
CA PHE A 47 -1.37 14.48 15.35
C PHE A 47 -0.59 13.21 15.67
N LEU A 48 -0.95 12.59 16.80
CA LEU A 48 -1.23 11.15 16.94
C LEU A 48 -1.82 10.95 18.34
N LYS A 49 -3.04 11.45 18.58
CA LYS A 49 -3.77 11.17 19.82
C LYS A 49 -5.00 10.27 19.65
N ASP A 50 -5.45 10.01 18.42
CA ASP A 50 -6.51 9.04 18.17
C ASP A 50 -6.20 8.28 16.88
N VAL A 51 -5.79 7.02 17.02
CA VAL A 51 -6.19 5.85 16.21
C VAL A 51 -5.38 4.66 16.73
N ASP A 52 -6.08 3.96 17.62
CA ASP A 52 -6.09 2.54 17.95
C ASP A 52 -4.84 1.64 17.89
N ASN A 53 -4.76 0.85 18.94
CA ASN A 53 -3.61 0.24 19.58
C ASN A 53 -3.49 -1.27 19.28
N LYS A 54 -4.14 -1.79 18.23
CA LYS A 54 -4.26 -3.25 18.00
C LYS A 54 -3.58 -3.83 16.77
N LEU A 55 -3.27 -3.07 15.72
CA LEU A 55 -2.71 -3.64 14.48
C LEU A 55 -1.18 -3.47 14.32
N ARG A 56 -0.55 -2.59 15.10
CA ARG A 56 0.89 -2.30 14.95
C ARG A 56 1.83 -3.25 15.69
N LYS A 57 1.30 -4.16 16.53
CA LYS A 57 2.11 -4.97 17.45
C LYS A 57 2.70 -6.28 16.88
N ARG A 58 2.37 -6.72 15.65
CA ARG A 58 2.86 -8.03 15.17
C ARG A 58 3.55 -8.07 13.80
N ASN A 59 3.20 -7.20 12.84
CA ASN A 59 3.59 -7.46 11.45
C ASN A 59 4.78 -6.63 10.93
N GLY A 60 5.06 -5.46 11.52
CA GLY A 60 6.14 -4.58 11.03
C GLY A 60 7.55 -5.15 11.23
N VAL A 61 7.77 -5.87 12.33
CA VAL A 61 9.10 -6.40 12.67
C VAL A 61 9.42 -7.69 11.89
N LEU A 62 8.42 -8.55 11.67
CA LEU A 62 8.58 -9.82 10.94
C LEU A 62 8.89 -9.64 9.45
N ILE A 63 8.32 -8.61 8.82
CA ILE A 63 8.56 -8.32 7.40
C ILE A 63 9.99 -7.83 7.17
N TRP A 64 10.53 -7.04 8.09
CA TRP A 64 11.90 -6.51 7.98
C TRP A 64 12.97 -7.55 8.34
N THR A 65 12.74 -8.39 9.35
CA THR A 65 13.66 -9.50 9.64
C THR A 65 13.67 -10.53 8.50
N GLY A 66 12.51 -10.81 7.89
CA GLY A 66 12.40 -11.66 6.71
C GLY A 66 13.18 -11.13 5.50
N ALA A 67 13.09 -9.82 5.22
CA ALA A 67 13.82 -9.20 4.11
C ALA A 67 15.35 -9.23 4.30
N ILE A 68 15.83 -9.04 5.53
CA ILE A 68 17.26 -9.10 5.86
C ILE A 68 17.79 -10.53 5.75
N ILE A 69 17.03 -11.53 6.22
CA ILE A 69 17.41 -12.95 6.10
C ILE A 69 17.43 -13.38 4.64
N LEU A 70 16.43 -12.99 3.84
CA LEU A 70 16.37 -13.30 2.42
C LEU A 70 17.53 -12.66 1.64
N PHE A 71 17.89 -11.41 1.96
CA PHE A 71 19.03 -10.73 1.35
C PHE A 71 20.38 -11.38 1.71
N SER A 72 20.52 -11.88 2.93
CA SER A 72 21.71 -12.63 3.36
C SER A 72 21.81 -14.02 2.69
N ILE A 73 20.68 -14.71 2.49
CA ILE A 73 20.64 -16.01 1.79
C ILE A 73 20.99 -15.84 0.31
N ILE A 74 20.47 -14.80 -0.36
CA ILE A 74 20.72 -14.54 -1.78
C ILE A 74 22.20 -14.20 -2.02
N ASN A 75 22.82 -13.42 -1.13
CA ASN A 75 24.23 -13.04 -1.29
C ASN A 75 25.20 -14.14 -0.81
N GLY A 76 24.78 -15.06 0.05
CA GLY A 76 25.59 -16.21 0.46
C GLY A 76 25.72 -17.30 -0.63
N PHE A 77 24.87 -17.28 -1.66
CA PHE A 77 24.84 -18.32 -2.69
C PHE A 77 25.74 -18.06 -3.91
N SER A 78 26.43 -16.90 -3.96
CA SER A 78 27.31 -16.55 -5.08
C SER A 78 28.79 -16.70 -4.72
N ILE A 79 29.21 -17.90 -4.31
CA ILE A 79 30.63 -18.27 -4.32
C ILE A 79 30.92 -18.91 -5.68
N GLY A 80 31.45 -18.09 -6.59
CA GLY A 80 31.85 -18.50 -7.94
C GLY A 80 33.03 -19.45 -7.88
N THR A 81 32.87 -20.62 -8.51
CA THR A 81 33.98 -21.47 -8.91
C THR A 81 34.66 -20.85 -10.13
N SER A 82 35.80 -20.19 -9.95
CA SER A 82 36.67 -19.82 -11.07
C SER A 82 38.15 -20.00 -10.71
N GLY A 83 38.84 -20.83 -11.49
CA GLY A 83 40.29 -20.80 -11.64
C GLY A 83 41.05 -21.89 -10.89
N MET A 84 41.19 -23.06 -11.52
CA MET A 84 42.28 -24.00 -11.25
C MET A 84 43.61 -23.34 -11.62
N GLY A 85 44.53 -23.28 -10.67
CA GLY A 85 45.94 -22.89 -10.87
C GLY A 85 46.75 -23.42 -9.70
N ASP A 86 47.60 -24.40 -9.98
CA ASP A 86 48.31 -25.26 -9.04
C ASP A 86 49.10 -24.49 -7.97
N SER A 87 48.73 -24.67 -6.71
CA SER A 87 49.64 -24.51 -5.57
C SER A 87 49.07 -25.20 -4.32
N SER A 88 49.90 -26.04 -3.72
CA SER A 88 49.59 -27.05 -2.71
C SER A 88 49.37 -26.48 -1.31
N ALA A 89 48.38 -25.62 -1.13
CA ALA A 89 47.86 -25.26 0.19
C ALA A 89 46.43 -25.79 0.33
N SER A 90 46.14 -26.51 1.42
CA SER A 90 44.89 -27.24 1.59
C SER A 90 43.67 -26.29 1.60
N PRO A 91 42.73 -26.42 0.65
CA PRO A 91 41.58 -25.50 0.51
C PRO A 91 40.59 -25.54 1.68
N VAL A 92 40.78 -26.45 2.64
CA VAL A 92 39.93 -26.60 3.82
C VAL A 92 40.14 -25.46 4.83
N PHE A 93 41.34 -24.88 4.90
CA PHE A 93 41.65 -23.88 5.93
C PHE A 93 41.05 -22.49 5.64
N LEU A 94 40.98 -22.07 4.37
CA LEU A 94 40.40 -20.76 4.01
C LEU A 94 38.88 -20.72 4.24
N GLY A 95 38.16 -21.80 3.91
CA GLY A 95 36.70 -21.84 4.09
C GLY A 95 36.26 -21.75 5.56
N ILE A 96 37.07 -22.27 6.48
CA ILE A 96 36.79 -22.19 7.93
C ILE A 96 36.98 -20.75 8.43
N VAL A 97 38.01 -20.05 7.96
CA VAL A 97 38.27 -18.66 8.36
C VAL A 97 37.14 -17.74 7.88
N ASP A 98 36.71 -17.88 6.63
CA ASP A 98 35.60 -17.08 6.09
C ASP A 98 34.29 -17.37 6.85
N ALA A 99 34.00 -18.64 7.14
CA ALA A 99 32.82 -19.01 7.93
C ALA A 99 32.84 -18.40 9.35
N ILE A 100 34.00 -18.38 10.01
CA ILE A 100 34.16 -17.76 11.33
C ILE A 100 33.97 -16.24 11.25
N VAL A 101 34.51 -15.57 10.23
CA VAL A 101 34.34 -14.12 10.03
C VAL A 101 32.86 -13.77 9.81
N TYR A 102 32.15 -14.53 8.97
CA TYR A 102 30.71 -14.35 8.76
C TYR A 102 29.89 -14.57 10.03
N LEU A 103 30.25 -15.57 10.84
CA LEU A 103 29.60 -15.83 12.12
C LEU A 103 29.78 -14.65 13.08
N ILE A 104 31.00 -14.11 13.20
CA ILE A 104 31.31 -12.98 14.08
C ILE A 104 30.54 -11.72 13.65
N ILE A 105 30.53 -11.40 12.35
CA ILE A 105 29.80 -10.25 11.81
C ILE A 105 28.30 -10.39 12.07
N SER A 106 27.75 -11.59 11.87
CA SER A 106 26.33 -11.87 12.10
C SER A 106 25.95 -11.72 13.58
N LEU A 107 26.78 -12.23 14.50
CA LEU A 107 26.58 -12.07 15.94
C LEU A 107 26.64 -10.61 16.37
N PHE A 108 27.56 -9.82 15.80
CA PHE A 108 27.68 -8.39 16.08
C PHE A 108 26.44 -7.61 15.60
N LEU A 109 25.95 -7.91 14.39
CA LEU A 109 24.72 -7.33 13.85
C LEU A 109 23.49 -7.66 14.71
N ILE A 110 23.37 -8.90 15.16
CA ILE A 110 22.28 -9.32 16.07
C ILE A 110 22.36 -8.56 17.40
N GLY A 111 23.54 -8.48 18.00
CA GLY A 111 23.77 -7.73 19.24
C GLY A 111 23.42 -6.24 19.08
N PHE A 112 23.80 -5.64 17.96
CA PHE A 112 23.49 -4.24 17.66
C PHE A 112 21.98 -3.99 17.48
N ILE A 113 21.28 -4.86 16.75
CA ILE A 113 19.82 -4.77 16.57
C ILE A 113 19.10 -4.86 17.93
N LEU A 114 19.56 -5.76 18.82
CA LEU A 114 19.00 -5.88 20.17
C LEU A 114 19.21 -4.60 21.00
N VAL A 115 20.39 -3.98 20.93
CA VAL A 115 20.66 -2.71 21.64
C VAL A 115 19.76 -1.59 21.12
N VAL A 116 19.64 -1.42 19.80
CA VAL A 116 18.76 -0.41 19.20
C VAL A 116 17.30 -0.64 19.59
N TYR A 117 16.85 -1.89 19.60
CA TYR A 117 15.50 -2.26 20.02
C TYR A 117 15.24 -1.91 21.49
N VAL A 118 16.16 -2.25 22.40
CA VAL A 118 16.04 -1.94 23.84
C VAL A 118 16.00 -0.43 24.08
N ILE A 119 16.87 0.34 23.40
CA ILE A 119 16.87 1.80 23.50
C ILE A 119 15.55 2.38 22.97
N GLY A 120 15.05 1.89 21.81
CA GLY A 120 13.79 2.32 21.23
C GLY A 120 12.60 2.08 22.16
N VAL A 121 12.53 0.91 22.79
CA VAL A 121 11.49 0.58 23.79
C VAL A 121 11.59 1.49 25.02
N PHE A 122 12.81 1.77 25.50
CA PHE A 122 13.02 2.64 26.65
C PHE A 122 12.60 4.09 26.37
N VAL A 123 13.00 4.66 25.23
CA VAL A 123 12.61 6.01 24.80
C VAL A 123 11.09 6.09 24.62
N PHE A 124 10.48 5.09 24.00
CA PHE A 124 9.02 5.03 23.84
C PHE A 124 8.29 5.03 25.20
N LYS A 125 8.80 4.27 26.17
CA LYS A 125 8.23 4.23 27.52
C LYS A 125 8.35 5.56 28.26
N MET A 126 9.48 6.27 28.11
CA MET A 126 9.63 7.63 28.64
C MET A 126 8.67 8.64 27.99
N LEU A 127 8.48 8.57 26.67
CA LEU A 127 7.61 9.51 25.95
C LEU A 127 6.12 9.29 26.22
N THR A 128 5.73 8.08 26.61
CA THR A 128 4.32 7.73 26.86
C THR A 128 3.88 7.83 28.31
N SER A 129 4.79 7.97 29.28
CA SER A 129 4.44 8.21 30.68
C SER A 129 4.12 9.69 30.93
N LYS A 130 2.91 10.14 30.59
CA LYS A 130 2.36 11.39 31.14
C LYS A 130 1.64 11.12 32.48
N PRO A 131 1.84 11.97 33.51
CA PRO A 131 1.08 11.87 34.75
C PRO A 131 -0.39 12.21 34.50
N ILE A 132 -1.28 11.34 34.98
CA ILE A 132 -2.72 11.51 34.93
C ILE A 132 -3.10 12.48 36.06
N ASN A 133 -3.28 13.76 35.74
CA ASN A 133 -3.90 14.72 36.66
C ASN A 133 -5.42 14.59 36.57
N ASN A 134 -6.00 13.84 37.50
CA ASN A 134 -7.44 13.78 37.73
C ASN A 134 -7.85 14.93 38.65
N SER A 135 -8.50 15.95 38.10
CA SER A 135 -9.59 16.70 38.78
C SER A 135 -10.10 17.80 37.87
N VAL A 136 -11.18 17.50 37.14
CA VAL A 136 -12.10 18.54 36.68
C VAL A 136 -13.49 18.12 37.16
N VAL A 137 -13.88 18.75 38.27
CA VAL A 137 -15.21 18.72 38.84
C VAL A 137 -16.15 19.45 37.87
N ILE A 138 -17.17 18.76 37.37
CA ILE A 138 -18.23 19.37 36.55
C ILE A 138 -19.32 19.84 37.49
N GLU A 139 -19.33 21.13 37.78
CA GLU A 139 -20.43 21.81 38.44
C GLU A 139 -21.47 22.22 37.38
N LYS A 140 -22.65 21.60 37.44
CA LYS A 140 -23.79 21.94 36.57
C LYS A 140 -24.49 23.19 37.12
N ALA A 141 -24.17 24.37 36.59
CA ALA A 141 -24.95 25.57 36.81
C ALA A 141 -25.94 25.79 35.64
N ASN A 142 -27.23 25.63 35.94
CA ASN A 142 -28.34 26.10 35.09
C ASN A 142 -28.44 27.62 35.22
N ALA A 143 -27.83 28.36 34.29
CA ALA A 143 -28.05 29.80 34.14
C ALA A 143 -28.68 30.07 32.77
N LYS A 144 -29.94 30.51 32.76
CA LYS A 144 -30.52 31.24 31.63
C LYS A 144 -29.71 32.52 31.46
N SER A 145 -28.92 32.63 30.39
CA SER A 145 -28.19 33.85 30.06
C SER A 145 -28.62 34.37 28.70
N ASP A 146 -29.00 35.65 28.69
CA ASP A 146 -29.12 36.50 27.52
C ASP A 146 -27.73 36.77 26.91
N ALA A 147 -27.04 35.70 26.50
CA ALA A 147 -25.70 35.78 25.93
C ALA A 147 -25.78 36.32 24.50
N LYS A 148 -25.32 37.56 24.34
CA LYS A 148 -25.03 38.23 23.07
C LYS A 148 -24.30 37.26 22.12
N PRO A 149 -24.70 37.12 20.86
CA PRO A 149 -24.18 36.09 19.96
C PRO A 149 -22.66 36.19 19.88
N ILE A 150 -21.98 35.16 20.37
CA ILE A 150 -20.53 35.02 20.24
C ILE A 150 -20.27 34.92 18.74
N ASN A 151 -19.59 35.92 18.19
CA ASN A 151 -19.18 35.95 16.79
C ASN A 151 -18.37 34.68 16.49
N GLN A 152 -19.02 33.66 15.92
CA GLN A 152 -18.33 32.47 15.46
C GLN A 152 -17.29 32.93 14.42
N PRO A 153 -16.03 32.47 14.54
CA PRO A 153 -15.00 32.82 13.57
C PRO A 153 -15.51 32.43 12.18
N LYS A 154 -15.58 33.41 11.27
CA LYS A 154 -15.99 33.18 9.88
C LYS A 154 -15.12 32.06 9.32
N LYS A 155 -15.75 30.96 8.89
CA LYS A 155 -15.04 29.87 8.21
C LYS A 155 -14.26 30.45 7.03
N PRO A 156 -12.99 30.07 6.84
CA PRO A 156 -12.23 30.50 5.67
C PRO A 156 -12.97 30.08 4.39
N VAL A 157 -13.14 31.03 3.46
CA VAL A 157 -13.74 30.76 2.15
C VAL A 157 -12.65 30.18 1.26
N TYR A 158 -12.72 28.87 1.02
CA TYR A 158 -11.79 28.18 0.13
C TYR A 158 -12.24 28.31 -1.32
N ASN A 159 -11.30 28.57 -2.23
CA ASN A 159 -11.56 28.50 -3.67
C ASN A 159 -11.53 27.02 -4.09
N VAL A 160 -12.71 26.43 -4.30
CA VAL A 160 -12.88 25.02 -4.66
C VAL A 160 -12.07 24.63 -5.90
N ASN A 161 -11.99 25.51 -6.91
CA ASN A 161 -11.21 25.24 -8.12
C ASN A 161 -9.70 25.12 -7.85
N ASN A 162 -9.17 25.88 -6.89
CA ASN A 162 -7.77 25.76 -6.49
C ASN A 162 -7.52 24.44 -5.75
N LEU A 163 -8.43 24.04 -4.86
CA LEU A 163 -8.34 22.75 -4.16
C LEU A 163 -8.43 21.58 -5.15
N LEU A 164 -9.33 21.63 -6.13
CA LEU A 164 -9.42 20.63 -7.19
C LEU A 164 -8.13 20.55 -8.01
N ARG A 165 -7.54 21.69 -8.41
CA ARG A 165 -6.24 21.69 -9.09
C ARG A 165 -5.12 21.09 -8.23
N GLN A 166 -5.09 21.39 -6.94
CA GLN A 166 -4.11 20.80 -6.01
C GLN A 166 -4.32 19.29 -5.85
N LEU A 167 -5.57 18.83 -5.80
CA LEU A 167 -5.91 17.41 -5.73
C LEU A 167 -5.48 16.65 -7.00
N ILE A 168 -5.65 17.24 -8.17
CA ILE A 168 -5.37 16.59 -9.46
C ILE A 168 -3.88 16.65 -9.81
N TYR A 169 -3.24 17.81 -9.65
CA TYR A 169 -1.89 18.08 -10.15
C TYR A 169 -0.85 18.33 -9.07
N GLY A 170 -1.25 18.48 -7.81
CA GLY A 170 -0.34 18.75 -6.70
C GLY A 170 0.50 17.54 -6.30
N GLU A 171 1.51 17.77 -5.48
CA GLU A 171 2.27 16.71 -4.83
C GLU A 171 1.42 15.95 -3.81
N GLN A 172 1.85 14.75 -3.42
CA GLN A 172 1.07 13.86 -2.54
C GLN A 172 0.54 14.55 -1.27
N GLN A 173 1.37 15.35 -0.58
CA GLN A 173 0.94 16.07 0.61
C GLN A 173 -0.09 17.16 0.29
N ALA A 174 0.07 17.87 -0.82
CA ALA A 174 -0.89 18.88 -1.27
C ALA A 174 -2.23 18.24 -1.64
N LYS A 175 -2.23 17.05 -2.24
CA LYS A 175 -3.45 16.29 -2.54
C LYS A 175 -4.20 15.91 -1.27
N VAL A 176 -3.49 15.36 -0.28
CA VAL A 176 -4.06 14.96 1.00
C VAL A 176 -4.66 16.18 1.72
N ASN A 177 -3.92 17.29 1.78
CA ASN A 177 -4.41 18.54 2.37
C ASN A 177 -5.65 19.06 1.63
N ALA A 178 -5.63 19.06 0.29
CA ALA A 178 -6.76 19.49 -0.52
C ALA A 178 -7.99 18.61 -0.27
N ALA A 179 -7.85 17.29 -0.23
CA ALA A 179 -8.96 16.37 0.06
C ALA A 179 -9.56 16.60 1.44
N TYR A 180 -8.74 16.82 2.48
CA TYR A 180 -9.24 17.18 3.81
C TYR A 180 -10.01 18.50 3.80
N LEU A 181 -9.53 19.52 3.10
CA LEU A 181 -10.24 20.81 3.00
C LEU A 181 -11.54 20.71 2.19
N LEU A 182 -11.57 19.83 1.17
CA LEU A 182 -12.76 19.57 0.38
C LEU A 182 -13.87 18.88 1.17
N LYS A 183 -13.54 18.12 2.23
CA LYS A 183 -14.53 17.56 3.16
C LYS A 183 -15.48 18.62 3.71
N ASP A 184 -14.96 19.80 4.02
CA ASP A 184 -15.74 20.87 4.65
C ASP A 184 -16.63 21.65 3.65
N VAL A 185 -16.51 21.37 2.35
CA VAL A 185 -17.23 22.08 1.29
C VAL A 185 -18.68 21.59 1.13
N ASN A 186 -19.07 20.46 1.73
CA ASN A 186 -20.42 19.89 1.72
C ASN A 186 -21.07 19.86 0.31
N GLN A 187 -20.29 19.51 -0.71
CA GLN A 187 -20.75 19.34 -2.08
C GLN A 187 -20.20 18.04 -2.67
N PRO A 188 -20.99 17.32 -3.49
CA PRO A 188 -20.50 16.15 -4.22
C PRO A 188 -19.54 16.63 -5.33
N LEU A 189 -18.24 16.42 -5.12
CA LEU A 189 -17.19 16.88 -6.02
C LEU A 189 -16.57 15.74 -6.83
N LEU A 190 -16.92 14.48 -6.55
CA LEU A 190 -16.33 13.33 -7.22
C LEU A 190 -16.59 13.37 -8.74
N GLN A 191 -17.77 13.82 -9.17
CA GLN A 191 -18.07 13.98 -10.59
C GLN A 191 -17.10 14.96 -11.28
N ASN A 192 -16.78 16.08 -10.65
CA ASN A 192 -15.85 17.08 -11.20
C ASN A 192 -14.42 16.52 -11.28
N ILE A 193 -14.03 15.73 -10.27
CA ILE A 193 -12.71 15.08 -10.24
C ILE A 193 -12.62 14.01 -11.34
N LEU A 194 -13.65 13.18 -11.50
CA LEU A 194 -13.70 12.18 -12.58
C LEU A 194 -13.76 12.83 -13.96
N HIS A 195 -14.48 13.95 -14.13
CA HIS A 195 -14.45 14.72 -15.36
C HIS A 195 -13.04 15.21 -15.71
N ALA A 196 -12.27 15.68 -14.71
CA ALA A 196 -10.87 16.03 -14.93
C ALA A 196 -10.01 14.81 -15.32
N CYS A 197 -10.31 13.63 -14.77
CA CYS A 197 -9.67 12.37 -15.19
C CYS A 197 -9.97 12.08 -16.66
N VAL A 198 -11.22 12.23 -17.11
CA VAL A 198 -11.63 12.08 -18.52
C VAL A 198 -10.87 13.05 -19.42
N VAL A 199 -10.76 14.32 -19.03
CA VAL A 199 -10.02 15.33 -19.80
C VAL A 199 -8.54 14.95 -19.98
N GLU A 200 -7.86 14.53 -18.91
CA GLU A 200 -6.46 14.10 -19.00
C GLU A 200 -6.31 12.78 -19.77
N TYR A 201 -7.26 11.85 -19.64
CA TYR A 201 -7.31 10.63 -20.42
C TYR A 201 -7.47 10.90 -21.91
N ASN A 202 -8.35 11.82 -22.30
CA ASN A 202 -8.54 12.20 -23.70
C ASN A 202 -7.28 12.85 -24.31
N LYS A 203 -6.53 13.66 -23.53
CA LYS A 203 -5.22 14.17 -23.97
C LYS A 203 -4.22 13.04 -24.21
N TYR A 204 -4.20 12.06 -23.31
CA TYR A 204 -3.37 10.86 -23.45
C TYR A 204 -3.76 10.05 -24.69
N GLN A 205 -5.05 9.74 -24.86
CA GLN A 205 -5.60 9.03 -26.02
C GLN A 205 -5.33 9.76 -27.33
N ASN A 206 -5.52 11.08 -27.39
CA ASN A 206 -5.20 11.87 -28.59
C ASN A 206 -3.70 11.83 -28.93
N SER A 207 -2.84 11.81 -27.91
CA SER A 207 -1.39 11.68 -28.12
C SER A 207 -1.03 10.31 -28.69
N ILE A 208 -1.75 9.26 -28.29
CA ILE A 208 -1.63 7.91 -28.84
C ILE A 208 -2.25 7.83 -30.24
N ASN A 209 -3.42 8.39 -30.47
CA ASN A 209 -4.13 8.28 -31.75
C ASN A 209 -3.41 9.03 -32.87
N ASN A 210 -2.77 10.16 -32.55
CA ASN A 210 -1.85 10.83 -33.47
C ASN A 210 -0.69 9.92 -33.90
N TYR A 211 -0.39 8.86 -33.13
CA TYR A 211 0.55 7.80 -33.49
C TYR A 211 -0.09 6.62 -34.22
N ASN A 212 -1.35 6.27 -33.89
CA ASN A 212 -2.02 5.05 -34.36
C ASN A 212 -2.28 4.99 -35.87
N ASN A 213 -1.97 6.05 -36.64
CA ASN A 213 -1.78 5.90 -38.09
C ASN A 213 -0.63 4.92 -38.43
N GLN A 214 0.23 4.57 -37.47
CA GLN A 214 1.33 3.61 -37.61
C GLN A 214 1.21 2.37 -36.69
N ILE A 215 0.43 2.42 -35.60
CA ILE A 215 0.21 1.28 -34.69
C ILE A 215 -1.28 1.06 -34.47
N ARG A 216 -1.79 -0.14 -34.75
CA ARG A 216 -3.19 -0.48 -34.42
C ARG A 216 -3.30 -0.92 -32.98
N LEU A 217 -3.66 -0.01 -32.07
CA LEU A 217 -4.08 -0.40 -30.72
C LEU A 217 -5.56 -0.73 -30.72
N SER A 218 -5.92 -1.86 -30.10
CA SER A 218 -7.32 -2.21 -29.86
C SER A 218 -7.91 -1.24 -28.82
N PRO A 219 -9.01 -0.53 -29.14
CA PRO A 219 -9.63 0.44 -28.23
C PRO A 219 -10.20 -0.17 -26.93
N TYR A 220 -10.29 -1.50 -26.83
CA TYR A 220 -10.99 -2.17 -25.72
C TYR A 220 -10.24 -3.38 -25.14
N GLY A 221 -8.93 -3.50 -25.37
CA GLY A 221 -8.14 -4.55 -24.71
C GLY A 221 -8.05 -4.31 -23.20
N SER A 222 -8.38 -5.31 -22.39
CA SER A 222 -8.15 -5.38 -20.93
C SER A 222 -6.70 -5.09 -20.50
N ALA A 223 -5.78 -4.99 -21.47
CA ALA A 223 -4.39 -4.56 -21.35
C ALA A 223 -4.20 -3.02 -21.35
N SER A 224 -5.25 -2.18 -21.35
CA SER A 224 -5.09 -0.71 -21.43
C SER A 224 -4.22 -0.10 -20.32
N TRP A 225 -4.10 -0.82 -19.21
CA TRP A 225 -3.29 -0.51 -18.03
C TRP A 225 -1.77 -0.56 -18.29
N VAL A 226 -1.33 -1.37 -19.25
CA VAL A 226 0.10 -1.67 -19.53
C VAL A 226 0.62 -0.87 -20.74
N ILE A 227 -0.28 -0.19 -21.45
CA ILE A 227 -0.01 0.52 -22.71
C ILE A 227 1.17 1.51 -22.57
N GLY A 228 1.25 2.28 -21.50
CA GLY A 228 2.28 3.32 -21.36
C GLY A 228 3.72 2.83 -21.44
N TYR A 229 4.04 1.71 -20.79
CA TYR A 229 5.41 1.20 -20.72
C TYR A 229 5.82 0.53 -22.03
N GLU A 230 4.99 -0.39 -22.53
CA GLU A 230 5.30 -1.15 -23.75
C GLU A 230 5.31 -0.24 -24.99
N ILE A 231 4.34 0.67 -25.10
CA ILE A 231 4.34 1.66 -26.19
C ILE A 231 5.51 2.61 -26.03
N GLY A 232 5.82 3.05 -24.81
CA GLY A 232 6.97 3.90 -24.54
C GLY A 232 8.29 3.31 -25.04
N GLN A 233 8.45 1.99 -25.00
CA GLN A 233 9.65 1.34 -25.55
C GLN A 233 9.65 1.26 -27.08
N SER A 234 8.48 1.19 -27.71
CA SER A 234 8.35 1.12 -29.17
C SER A 234 8.51 2.46 -29.90
N ILE A 235 8.40 3.60 -29.20
CA ILE A 235 8.48 4.93 -29.82
C ILE A 235 9.93 5.40 -29.92
N SER A 236 10.43 5.55 -31.15
CA SER A 236 11.77 6.07 -31.44
C SER A 236 11.91 7.58 -31.27
N ASN A 237 10.81 8.34 -31.39
CA ASN A 237 10.82 9.79 -31.23
C ASN A 237 10.77 10.20 -29.74
N ASN A 238 11.90 10.69 -29.22
CA ASN A 238 12.04 11.08 -27.81
C ASN A 238 11.06 12.17 -27.35
N ALA A 239 10.83 13.21 -28.15
CA ALA A 239 9.91 14.29 -27.78
C ALA A 239 8.46 13.78 -27.66
N MET A 240 8.07 12.91 -28.59
CA MET A 240 6.76 12.27 -28.60
C MET A 240 6.57 11.30 -27.43
N LYS A 241 7.58 10.45 -27.19
CA LYS A 241 7.63 9.56 -26.02
C LYS A 241 7.46 10.36 -24.73
N SER A 242 8.18 11.47 -24.58
CA SER A 242 8.04 12.37 -23.44
C SER A 242 6.63 12.97 -23.32
N ALA A 243 5.98 13.35 -24.43
CA ALA A 243 4.63 13.89 -24.42
C ALA A 243 3.59 12.86 -23.97
N ILE A 244 3.65 11.64 -24.50
CA ILE A 244 2.76 10.52 -24.12
C ILE A 244 2.94 10.17 -22.64
N LEU A 245 4.19 9.99 -22.20
CA LEU A 245 4.49 9.69 -20.79
C LEU A 245 4.06 10.81 -19.84
N ASN A 246 4.15 12.08 -20.26
CA ASN A 246 3.68 13.21 -19.47
C ASN A 246 2.15 13.24 -19.36
N ASN A 247 1.42 12.97 -20.44
CA ASN A 247 -0.04 12.91 -20.42
C ASN A 247 -0.53 11.71 -19.61
N GLU A 248 0.13 10.55 -19.73
CA GLU A 248 -0.14 9.38 -18.90
C GLU A 248 0.07 9.70 -17.41
N ARG A 249 1.19 10.36 -17.07
CA ARG A 249 1.49 10.77 -15.69
C ARG A 249 0.42 11.71 -15.13
N ARG A 250 -0.07 12.66 -15.94
CA ARG A 250 -1.14 13.58 -15.54
C ARG A 250 -2.46 12.86 -15.31
N TRP A 251 -2.84 11.96 -16.20
CA TRP A 251 -4.03 11.12 -16.01
C TRP A 251 -3.93 10.24 -14.76
N LYS A 252 -2.81 9.53 -14.56
CA LYS A 252 -2.56 8.76 -13.32
C LYS A 252 -2.57 9.64 -12.07
N SER A 253 -2.05 10.87 -12.16
CA SER A 253 -2.11 11.84 -11.07
C SER A 253 -3.56 12.24 -10.74
N ALA A 254 -4.39 12.45 -11.76
CA ALA A 254 -5.82 12.74 -11.60
C ALA A 254 -6.56 11.57 -10.93
N LEU A 255 -6.32 10.33 -11.38
CA LEU A 255 -6.87 9.12 -10.77
C LEU A 255 -6.47 8.98 -9.29
N ASN A 256 -5.20 9.21 -8.97
CA ASN A 256 -4.74 9.23 -7.58
C ASN A 256 -5.43 10.37 -6.78
N GLY A 257 -5.67 11.52 -7.39
CA GLY A 257 -6.47 12.59 -6.78
C GLY A 257 -7.89 12.14 -6.44
N ALA A 258 -8.56 11.42 -7.35
CA ALA A 258 -9.88 10.83 -7.12
C ALA A 258 -9.86 9.82 -5.96
N GLN A 259 -8.87 8.92 -5.94
CA GLN A 259 -8.70 7.95 -4.85
C GLN A 259 -8.53 8.65 -3.49
N ILE A 260 -7.65 9.65 -3.41
CA ILE A 260 -7.38 10.40 -2.17
C ILE A 260 -8.65 11.11 -1.71
N TYR A 261 -9.45 11.68 -2.62
CA TYR A 261 -10.74 12.26 -2.28
C TYR A 261 -11.66 11.20 -1.66
N ILE A 262 -11.93 10.10 -2.35
CA ILE A 262 -12.84 9.05 -1.85
C ILE A 262 -12.38 8.53 -0.47
N TYR A 263 -11.08 8.45 -0.22
CA TYR A 263 -10.54 7.99 1.07
C TYR A 263 -10.57 9.06 2.19
N HIS A 264 -10.24 10.32 1.89
CA HIS A 264 -9.99 11.35 2.91
C HIS A 264 -11.09 12.40 3.04
N SER A 265 -11.81 12.72 1.96
CA SER A 265 -12.87 13.72 2.00
C SER A 265 -14.19 13.13 2.49
N CYS A 266 -14.38 11.83 2.35
CA CYS A 266 -15.55 11.14 2.86
C CYS A 266 -15.36 10.79 4.33
N GLU A 267 -16.40 10.94 5.16
CA GLU A 267 -16.33 10.59 6.59
C GLU A 267 -15.97 9.13 6.83
N SER A 268 -16.20 8.29 5.82
CA SER A 268 -15.80 6.89 5.74
C SER A 268 -15.61 6.46 4.28
N VAL A 269 -14.90 5.36 4.07
CA VAL A 269 -14.81 4.67 2.77
C VAL A 269 -16.22 4.35 2.24
N ASP A 270 -17.15 3.98 3.12
CA ASP A 270 -18.54 3.68 2.75
C ASP A 270 -19.24 4.89 2.10
N ALA A 271 -19.01 6.11 2.59
CA ALA A 271 -19.59 7.32 2.02
C ALA A 271 -18.99 7.66 0.65
N GLY A 272 -17.68 7.47 0.47
CA GLY A 272 -17.04 7.72 -0.82
C GLY A 272 -17.43 6.69 -1.87
N LEU A 273 -17.53 5.42 -1.49
CA LEU A 273 -18.05 4.38 -2.36
C LEU A 273 -19.53 4.62 -2.71
N LEU A 274 -20.32 5.22 -1.81
CA LEU A 274 -21.71 5.57 -2.08
C LEU A 274 -21.82 6.67 -3.15
N GLU A 275 -20.98 7.70 -3.06
CA GLU A 275 -20.90 8.73 -4.10
C GLU A 275 -20.48 8.11 -5.44
N LEU A 276 -19.48 7.22 -5.43
CA LEU A 276 -18.99 6.56 -6.62
C LEU A 276 -20.03 5.64 -7.27
N THR A 277 -20.73 4.81 -6.49
CA THR A 277 -21.79 3.91 -6.99
C THR A 277 -22.96 4.69 -7.57
N ASN A 278 -23.34 5.83 -6.97
CA ASN A 278 -24.36 6.70 -7.53
C ASN A 278 -23.94 7.30 -8.89
N LEU A 279 -22.65 7.64 -9.05
CA LEU A 279 -22.09 8.08 -10.33
C LEU A 279 -22.06 6.96 -11.37
N MET A 280 -21.95 5.70 -10.98
CA MET A 280 -22.02 4.59 -11.94
C MET A 280 -23.42 4.43 -12.55
N TYR A 281 -24.46 4.87 -11.85
CA TYR A 281 -25.83 4.86 -12.34
C TYR A 281 -26.19 6.11 -13.18
N THR A 282 -25.75 7.29 -12.72
CA THR A 282 -26.15 8.58 -13.31
C THR A 282 -25.13 9.22 -14.26
N GLY A 283 -23.88 8.76 -14.21
CA GLY A 283 -22.77 9.33 -14.97
C GLY A 283 -22.81 9.00 -16.46
N SER A 284 -22.11 9.80 -17.25
CA SER A 284 -21.85 9.45 -18.66
C SER A 284 -20.94 8.21 -18.75
N ALA A 285 -20.92 7.56 -19.92
CA ALA A 285 -20.10 6.37 -20.14
C ALA A 285 -18.62 6.58 -19.78
N GLU A 286 -18.08 7.77 -20.08
CA GLU A 286 -16.70 8.13 -19.77
C GLU A 286 -16.47 8.28 -18.25
N ILE A 287 -17.44 8.81 -17.51
CA ILE A 287 -17.36 8.93 -16.04
C ILE A 287 -17.43 7.54 -15.41
N VAL A 288 -18.31 6.66 -15.89
CA VAL A 288 -18.41 5.27 -15.45
C VAL A 288 -17.07 4.56 -15.65
N GLU A 289 -16.48 4.70 -16.85
CA GLU A 289 -15.18 4.11 -17.18
C GLU A 289 -14.08 4.61 -16.22
N GLN A 290 -13.98 5.91 -15.96
CA GLN A 290 -13.01 6.45 -15.01
C GLN A 290 -13.26 5.99 -13.57
N GLY A 291 -14.51 5.85 -13.14
CA GLY A 291 -14.84 5.29 -11.83
C GLY A 291 -14.39 3.84 -11.69
N GLN A 292 -14.58 3.03 -12.73
CA GLN A 292 -14.04 1.67 -12.79
C GLN A 292 -12.50 1.65 -12.75
N TYR A 293 -11.85 2.61 -13.43
CA TYR A 293 -10.39 2.78 -13.35
C TYR A 293 -9.92 3.07 -11.90
N VAL A 294 -10.63 3.94 -11.18
CA VAL A 294 -10.32 4.25 -9.77
C VAL A 294 -10.47 3.01 -8.89
N VAL A 295 -11.53 2.21 -9.08
CA VAL A 295 -11.75 0.99 -8.29
C VAL A 295 -10.70 -0.08 -8.57
N LYS A 296 -10.40 -0.36 -9.83
CA LYS A 296 -9.41 -1.40 -10.17
C LYS A 296 -8.01 -1.05 -9.68
N SER A 297 -7.65 0.23 -9.64
CA SER A 297 -6.36 0.69 -9.11
C SER A 297 -6.25 0.59 -7.58
N TRP A 298 -7.36 0.51 -6.85
CA TRP A 298 -7.40 0.13 -5.43
C TRP A 298 -7.39 -1.39 -5.20
N GLY A 299 -7.81 -2.15 -6.21
CA GLY A 299 -7.72 -3.60 -6.24
C GLY A 299 -8.69 -4.29 -5.28
N VAL A 300 -8.37 -5.54 -4.96
CA VAL A 300 -9.25 -6.50 -4.26
C VAL A 300 -9.65 -6.11 -2.83
N SER A 301 -9.06 -5.04 -2.30
CA SER A 301 -9.37 -4.49 -0.97
C SER A 301 -10.77 -3.88 -0.87
N LEU A 302 -11.36 -3.48 -2.00
CA LEU A 302 -12.71 -2.91 -2.06
C LEU A 302 -13.83 -3.94 -2.19
N VAL A 303 -13.51 -5.21 -2.41
CA VAL A 303 -14.52 -6.24 -2.68
C VAL A 303 -15.51 -6.32 -1.51
N GLU A 304 -15.05 -6.46 -0.27
CA GLU A 304 -15.95 -6.57 0.89
C GLU A 304 -16.76 -5.29 1.17
N PRO A 305 -16.17 -4.07 1.13
CA PRO A 305 -16.95 -2.83 1.20
C PRO A 305 -18.04 -2.73 0.13
N LEU A 306 -17.75 -3.10 -1.12
CA LEU A 306 -18.72 -3.08 -2.21
C LEU A 306 -19.81 -4.16 -2.03
N ILE A 307 -19.45 -5.36 -1.60
CA ILE A 307 -20.43 -6.41 -1.26
C ILE A 307 -21.41 -5.91 -0.20
N LYS A 308 -20.93 -5.21 0.83
CA LYS A 308 -21.79 -4.59 1.84
C LYS A 308 -22.73 -3.53 1.24
N GLN A 309 -22.26 -2.75 0.27
CA GLN A 309 -23.12 -1.77 -0.43
C GLN A 309 -24.19 -2.41 -1.30
N TYR A 310 -23.98 -3.64 -1.76
CA TYR A 310 -24.98 -4.36 -2.54
C TYR A 310 -26.29 -4.60 -1.76
N ASP A 311 -26.24 -4.66 -0.43
CA ASP A 311 -27.43 -4.83 0.40
C ASP A 311 -28.19 -3.49 0.64
N ASN A 312 -27.82 -2.41 -0.05
CA ASN A 312 -28.50 -1.11 0.03
C ASN A 312 -29.93 -1.16 -0.56
N PRO A 313 -30.93 -0.52 0.07
CA PRO A 313 -32.32 -0.53 -0.41
C PRO A 313 -32.52 0.16 -1.77
N HIS A 314 -31.64 1.10 -2.13
CA HIS A 314 -31.73 1.88 -3.37
C HIS A 314 -31.16 1.09 -4.57
N ALA A 315 -31.97 0.93 -5.62
CA ALA A 315 -31.60 0.13 -6.78
C ALA A 315 -30.44 0.73 -7.58
N GLU A 316 -30.33 2.06 -7.58
CA GLU A 316 -29.27 2.84 -8.22
C GLU A 316 -27.90 2.49 -7.63
N ILE A 317 -27.85 2.34 -6.30
CA ILE A 317 -26.63 1.95 -5.59
C ILE A 317 -26.26 0.51 -5.94
N ARG A 318 -27.22 -0.43 -5.89
CA ARG A 318 -26.97 -1.84 -6.24
C ARG A 318 -26.50 -2.02 -7.69
N TYR A 319 -27.10 -1.28 -8.62
CA TYR A 319 -26.67 -1.23 -10.02
C TYR A 319 -25.20 -0.79 -10.12
N GLY A 320 -24.86 0.34 -9.50
CA GLY A 320 -23.49 0.84 -9.49
C GLY A 320 -22.52 -0.13 -8.83
N THR A 321 -22.93 -0.77 -7.74
CA THR A 321 -22.14 -1.80 -7.06
C THR A 321 -21.81 -2.97 -7.98
N ILE A 322 -22.77 -3.49 -8.78
CA ILE A 322 -22.51 -4.57 -9.74
C ILE A 322 -21.45 -4.16 -10.76
N LEU A 323 -21.52 -2.94 -11.30
CA LEU A 323 -20.55 -2.43 -12.26
C LEU A 323 -19.13 -2.31 -11.67
N LEU A 324 -19.02 -1.88 -10.42
CA LEU A 324 -17.72 -1.75 -9.74
C LEU A 324 -17.16 -3.12 -9.34
N LEU A 325 -18.02 -4.03 -8.87
CA LEU A 325 -17.65 -5.42 -8.58
C LEU A 325 -17.15 -6.14 -9.85
N ALA A 326 -17.81 -5.93 -10.98
CA ALA A 326 -17.38 -6.45 -12.28
C ALA A 326 -15.99 -5.93 -12.69
N ALA A 327 -15.72 -4.64 -12.44
CA ALA A 327 -14.43 -4.03 -12.79
C ALA A 327 -13.25 -4.58 -11.98
N LEU A 328 -13.50 -5.16 -10.80
CA LEU A 328 -12.48 -5.80 -9.96
C LEU A 328 -12.11 -7.21 -10.45
N ASP A 329 -13.03 -7.89 -11.15
CA ASP A 329 -12.86 -9.27 -11.64
C ASP A 329 -12.36 -10.26 -10.56
N ASP A 330 -12.83 -10.07 -9.32
CA ASP A 330 -12.53 -10.95 -8.19
C ASP A 330 -13.61 -12.03 -8.06
N ILE A 331 -13.23 -13.29 -7.88
CA ILE A 331 -14.18 -14.41 -7.78
C ILE A 331 -15.23 -14.23 -6.65
N ARG A 332 -14.88 -13.52 -5.57
CA ARG A 332 -15.81 -13.23 -4.46
C ARG A 332 -16.94 -12.29 -4.88
N SER A 333 -16.76 -11.54 -5.96
CA SER A 333 -17.78 -10.65 -6.52
C SER A 333 -18.90 -11.41 -7.26
N TYR A 334 -18.67 -12.67 -7.65
CA TYR A 334 -19.58 -13.40 -8.51
C TYR A 334 -20.92 -13.72 -7.83
N ASP A 335 -20.92 -14.03 -6.53
CA ASP A 335 -22.15 -14.27 -5.76
C ASP A 335 -23.08 -13.04 -5.76
N PRO A 336 -22.63 -11.84 -5.35
CA PRO A 336 -23.43 -10.62 -5.45
C PRO A 336 -23.95 -10.34 -6.88
N ILE A 337 -23.10 -10.51 -7.89
CA ILE A 337 -23.50 -10.29 -9.29
C ILE A 337 -24.60 -11.28 -9.70
N ARG A 338 -24.50 -12.56 -9.33
CA ARG A 338 -25.55 -13.57 -9.57
C ARG A 338 -26.84 -13.26 -8.81
N ARG A 339 -26.76 -12.81 -7.56
CA ARG A 339 -27.94 -12.36 -6.79
C ARG A 339 -28.70 -11.25 -7.52
N GLY A 340 -27.99 -10.41 -8.28
CA GLY A 340 -28.61 -9.35 -9.06
C GLY A 340 -29.56 -9.82 -10.16
N LEU A 341 -29.42 -11.06 -10.66
CA LEU A 341 -30.41 -11.66 -11.58
C LEU A 341 -31.80 -11.85 -10.93
N GLN A 342 -31.86 -11.91 -9.61
CA GLN A 342 -33.09 -12.07 -8.83
C GLN A 342 -33.48 -10.77 -8.11
N ASP A 343 -32.82 -9.65 -8.42
CA ASP A 343 -33.10 -8.37 -7.79
C ASP A 343 -34.53 -7.89 -8.10
N SER A 344 -35.12 -7.09 -7.21
CA SER A 344 -36.45 -6.52 -7.41
C SER A 344 -36.50 -5.50 -8.55
N SER A 345 -35.40 -4.77 -8.78
CA SER A 345 -35.28 -3.78 -9.85
C SER A 345 -34.90 -4.39 -11.19
N GLN A 346 -35.62 -4.03 -12.26
CA GLN A 346 -35.31 -4.48 -13.62
C GLN A 346 -33.91 -4.05 -14.06
N ASN A 347 -33.51 -2.81 -13.78
CA ASN A 347 -32.20 -2.28 -14.16
C ASN A 347 -31.06 -3.10 -13.53
N VAL A 348 -31.23 -3.55 -12.29
CA VAL A 348 -30.24 -4.37 -11.57
C VAL A 348 -30.15 -5.78 -12.18
N ARG A 349 -31.29 -6.37 -12.56
CA ARG A 349 -31.32 -7.66 -13.28
C ARG A 349 -30.62 -7.59 -14.63
N ASP A 350 -30.91 -6.55 -15.40
CA ASP A 350 -30.36 -6.37 -16.75
C ASP A 350 -28.84 -6.20 -16.70
N ILE A 351 -28.33 -5.36 -15.79
CA ILE A 351 -26.89 -5.15 -15.68
C ILE A 351 -26.16 -6.40 -15.18
N SER A 352 -26.76 -7.14 -14.24
CA SER A 352 -26.22 -8.44 -13.81
C SER A 352 -26.11 -9.43 -14.98
N ALA A 353 -27.13 -9.52 -15.83
CA ALA A 353 -27.10 -10.41 -16.99
C ALA A 353 -26.00 -10.02 -17.99
N ILE A 354 -25.82 -8.72 -18.23
CA ILE A 354 -24.75 -8.20 -19.09
C ILE A 354 -23.38 -8.56 -18.52
N VAL A 355 -23.15 -8.27 -17.24
CA VAL A 355 -21.86 -8.54 -16.57
C VAL A 355 -21.55 -10.03 -16.53
N ILE A 356 -22.52 -10.89 -16.22
CA ILE A 356 -22.33 -12.35 -16.20
C ILE A 356 -21.88 -12.85 -17.56
N LYS A 357 -22.48 -12.35 -18.64
CA LYS A 357 -22.08 -12.69 -20.00
C LYS A 357 -20.67 -12.18 -20.31
N GLN A 358 -20.34 -10.95 -19.93
CA GLN A 358 -19.01 -10.35 -20.19
C GLN A 358 -17.88 -11.09 -19.46
N LEU A 359 -18.10 -11.48 -18.21
CA LEU A 359 -17.11 -12.14 -17.37
C LEU A 359 -17.16 -13.68 -17.47
N ASN A 360 -18.05 -14.23 -18.30
CA ASN A 360 -18.29 -15.67 -18.41
C ASN A 360 -18.54 -16.36 -17.05
N ILE A 361 -19.31 -15.71 -16.17
CA ILE A 361 -19.58 -16.25 -14.82
C ILE A 361 -20.47 -17.50 -14.94
N PRO A 362 -20.07 -18.66 -14.38
CA PRO A 362 -20.85 -19.88 -14.50
C PRO A 362 -22.13 -19.81 -13.64
N LEU A 363 -23.31 -19.91 -14.24
CA LEU A 363 -24.58 -19.79 -13.50
C LEU A 363 -24.94 -21.02 -12.67
N ASN A 364 -24.58 -22.21 -13.13
CA ASN A 364 -25.04 -23.49 -12.57
C ASN A 364 -23.99 -24.20 -11.70
N GLN A 365 -22.87 -23.54 -11.40
CA GLN A 365 -21.87 -24.13 -10.53
C GLN A 365 -22.10 -23.64 -9.11
N PRO A 366 -22.31 -24.56 -8.13
CA PRO A 366 -22.20 -24.17 -6.73
C PRO A 366 -20.84 -23.52 -6.57
N ILE A 367 -20.78 -22.29 -6.03
CA ILE A 367 -19.50 -21.69 -5.70
C ILE A 367 -18.89 -22.62 -4.67
N GLN A 368 -17.95 -23.44 -5.10
CA GLN A 368 -17.11 -24.19 -4.19
C GLN A 368 -16.32 -23.12 -3.48
N LYS A 369 -16.81 -22.69 -2.32
CA LYS A 369 -15.98 -21.99 -1.35
C LYS A 369 -14.91 -22.99 -1.01
N GLU A 370 -13.80 -22.93 -1.72
CA GLU A 370 -12.60 -23.62 -1.35
C GLU A 370 -12.24 -23.00 -0.01
N VAL A 371 -12.69 -23.65 1.06
CA VAL A 371 -12.35 -23.23 2.41
C VAL A 371 -10.87 -23.55 2.51
N ILE A 372 -10.05 -22.59 2.10
CA ILE A 372 -8.63 -22.57 2.40
C ILE A 372 -8.58 -22.43 3.92
N LYS A 373 -8.72 -23.56 4.61
CA LYS A 373 -8.37 -23.66 6.01
C LYS A 373 -6.87 -23.44 6.00
N GLU A 374 -6.45 -22.23 6.31
CA GLU A 374 -5.06 -21.98 6.63
C GLU A 374 -4.73 -22.93 7.80
N ILE A 375 -4.03 -24.02 7.48
CA ILE A 375 -3.60 -24.99 8.48
C ILE A 375 -2.50 -24.28 9.25
N VAL A 376 -2.90 -23.53 10.28
CA VAL A 376 -1.97 -22.90 11.21
C VAL A 376 -1.22 -24.02 11.89
N LYS A 377 0.03 -24.20 11.48
CA LYS A 377 0.92 -25.17 12.10
C LYS A 377 1.52 -24.54 13.36
N ILE A 378 1.32 -25.19 14.49
CA ILE A 378 1.94 -24.80 15.77
C ILE A 378 3.11 -25.75 16.05
N PRO A 379 4.22 -25.29 16.64
CA PRO A 379 5.29 -26.20 17.05
C PRO A 379 4.85 -27.02 18.27
N CYS A 380 5.10 -28.33 18.24
CA CYS A 380 4.87 -29.20 19.38
C CYS A 380 5.73 -28.79 20.58
N LYS A 381 5.12 -28.65 21.77
CA LYS A 381 5.83 -28.27 23.01
C LYS A 381 6.93 -29.26 23.43
N TYR A 382 6.85 -30.51 22.97
CA TYR A 382 7.76 -31.58 23.40
C TYR A 382 8.93 -31.80 22.43
N CYS A 383 8.68 -31.80 21.12
CA CYS A 383 9.72 -32.11 20.11
C CYS A 383 9.95 -30.99 19.08
N GLY A 384 9.18 -29.90 19.13
CA GLY A 384 9.31 -28.78 18.18
C GLY A 384 8.72 -29.02 16.79
N THR A 385 8.29 -30.25 16.45
CA THR A 385 7.68 -30.56 15.15
C THR A 385 6.41 -29.73 14.93
N TYR A 386 6.28 -29.13 13.76
CA TYR A 386 5.09 -28.38 13.36
C TYR A 386 3.91 -29.32 13.11
N ILE A 387 2.81 -29.06 13.81
CA ILE A 387 1.59 -29.88 13.86
C ILE A 387 0.38 -29.01 13.58
N GLU A 388 -0.68 -29.58 13.04
CA GLU A 388 -1.94 -28.87 12.82
C GLU A 388 -2.56 -28.48 14.17
N ASN A 389 -3.12 -27.27 14.27
CA ASN A 389 -3.81 -26.81 15.50
C ASN A 389 -5.04 -27.68 15.87
N THR A 390 -5.50 -28.54 14.96
CA THR A 390 -6.58 -29.51 15.20
C THR A 390 -6.08 -30.89 15.65
N ALA A 391 -4.77 -31.13 15.69
CA ALA A 391 -4.21 -32.41 16.11
C ALA A 391 -4.34 -32.60 17.64
N THR A 392 -4.77 -33.78 18.07
CA THR A 392 -4.84 -34.16 19.50
C THR A 392 -3.54 -34.78 20.01
N PHE A 393 -2.66 -35.25 19.11
CA PHE A 393 -1.35 -35.83 19.41
C PHE A 393 -0.29 -35.37 18.41
N CYS A 394 0.96 -35.27 18.86
CA CYS A 394 2.08 -35.02 17.96
C CYS A 394 2.40 -36.29 17.14
N PRO A 395 2.40 -36.25 15.80
CA PRO A 395 2.72 -37.40 14.96
C PRO A 395 4.19 -37.82 15.07
N SER A 396 5.07 -36.92 15.54
CA SER A 396 6.51 -37.18 15.64
C SER A 396 6.92 -37.78 16.98
N CYS A 397 6.25 -37.45 18.10
CA CYS A 397 6.66 -37.91 19.43
C CYS A 397 5.54 -38.55 20.26
N GLY A 398 4.31 -38.61 19.74
CA GLY A 398 3.15 -39.19 20.43
C GLY A 398 2.62 -38.37 21.61
N ALA A 399 3.24 -37.22 21.93
CA ALA A 399 2.83 -36.43 23.07
C ALA A 399 1.41 -35.83 22.87
N PRO A 400 0.55 -35.87 23.91
CA PRO A 400 -0.79 -35.30 23.84
C PRO A 400 -0.72 -33.77 23.75
N LEU A 401 -1.54 -33.21 22.87
CA LEU A 401 -1.68 -31.77 22.66
C LEU A 401 -2.91 -31.32 23.44
N GLY A 402 -2.73 -31.10 24.74
CA GLY A 402 -3.79 -30.61 25.61
C GLY A 402 -4.35 -29.29 25.09
N LYS A 403 -5.69 -29.16 25.09
CA LYS A 403 -6.36 -27.88 24.87
C LYS A 403 -6.00 -26.88 25.96
#